data_AF-A0A0K0D831-F1
#
_entry.id   AF-A0A0K0D831-F1
#
_cell.length_a   1.000
_cell.length_b   1.000
_cell.length_c   1.000
_cell.angle_alpha   90.00
_cell.angle_beta   90.00
_cell.angle_gamma   90.00
#
_symmetry.space_group_name_H-M   'P 1'
#
loop_
_entity.id
_entity.type
_entity.pdbx_description
1 polymer ?
#
loop_
_entity_poly.entity_id
_entity_poly.type
_entity_poly.pdbx_seq_one_letter_code
_entity_poly.pdbx_strand_id
1 'polypeptide(L)'
;LLSGPHIVLHINFRFHHEHTVVMNSCSYGSWGPEVRHHNPLHSHEHFHLHIYVRQCHYDIEVNGHHLASFNHRFPAESVQAIGLKGDVYIEKVNFRGFHFHRDWNGTPDYGHSGYGGYGTTAYMPPAFSPGHHFNAYW
;
A
#
# COMPACT_ATOMS: atom_id res chain seq x y z
N LEU A 1 -0.80 2.01 0.41
CA LEU A 1 0.64 2.04 0.10
C LEU A 1 1.14 3.47 0.24
N LEU A 2 2.24 3.65 0.96
CA LEU A 2 2.73 4.96 1.42
C LEU A 2 4.16 5.17 0.93
N SER A 3 4.51 6.42 0.62
CA SER A 3 5.87 6.84 0.29
C SER A 3 6.09 8.27 0.80
N GLY A 4 6.92 8.44 1.84
CA GLY A 4 7.08 9.73 2.51
C GLY A 4 5.73 10.41 2.83
N PRO A 5 5.49 11.65 2.35
CA PRO A 5 4.24 12.38 2.57
C PRO A 5 3.08 11.94 1.64
N HIS A 6 3.31 10.98 0.76
CA HIS A 6 2.36 10.56 -0.28
C HIS A 6 1.62 9.27 0.09
N ILE A 7 0.37 9.19 -0.37
CA ILE A 7 -0.37 7.93 -0.45
C ILE A 7 -0.32 7.48 -1.91
N VAL A 8 0.57 6.53 -2.20
CA VAL A 8 0.79 6.00 -3.56
C VAL A 8 -0.45 5.27 -4.07
N LEU A 9 -1.05 4.44 -3.22
CA LEU A 9 -2.31 3.74 -3.49
C LEU A 9 -3.13 3.68 -2.21
N HIS A 10 -4.31 4.28 -2.23
CA HIS A 10 -5.34 4.13 -1.22
C HIS A 10 -6.43 3.21 -1.77
N ILE A 11 -6.86 2.23 -0.99
CA ILE A 11 -8.01 1.36 -1.28
C ILE A 11 -8.95 1.47 -0.09
N ASN A 12 -10.18 1.93 -0.32
CA ASN A 12 -11.16 2.14 0.72
C ASN A 12 -12.45 1.36 0.40
N PHE A 13 -12.63 0.24 1.10
CA PHE A 13 -13.87 -0.53 1.11
C PHE A 13 -14.92 0.20 1.96
N ARG A 14 -15.96 0.72 1.31
CA ARG A 14 -17.07 1.43 1.97
C ARG A 14 -18.27 0.48 2.01
N PHE A 15 -18.74 0.17 3.22
CA PHE A 15 -19.89 -0.72 3.44
C PHE A 15 -21.22 0.03 3.54
N HIS A 16 -21.19 1.34 3.80
CA HIS A 16 -22.41 2.16 3.95
C HIS A 16 -22.85 2.79 2.63
N HIS A 17 -24.16 3.00 2.49
CA HIS A 17 -24.88 3.65 1.38
C HIS A 17 -24.65 3.07 -0.01
N GLU A 18 -23.43 3.20 -0.55
CA GLU A 18 -23.11 2.88 -1.94
C GLU A 18 -22.53 1.48 -2.14
N HIS A 19 -22.05 0.85 -1.06
CA HIS A 19 -21.35 -0.45 -1.10
C HIS A 19 -20.27 -0.50 -2.20
N THR A 20 -19.34 0.48 -2.13
CA THR A 20 -18.32 0.73 -3.16
C THR A 20 -16.90 0.57 -2.61
N VAL A 21 -15.97 0.19 -3.48
CA VAL A 21 -14.53 0.36 -3.25
C VAL A 21 -14.08 1.60 -3.98
N VAL A 22 -13.40 2.49 -3.27
CA VAL A 22 -12.80 3.70 -3.83
C VAL A 22 -11.29 3.61 -3.78
N MET A 23 -10.64 3.83 -4.92
CA MET A 23 -9.20 3.84 -5.06
C MET A 23 -8.72 5.21 -5.51
N ASN A 24 -7.60 5.66 -4.95
CA ASN A 24 -7.02 6.95 -5.27
C ASN A 24 -5.54 7.02 -4.88
N SER A 25 -4.89 8.13 -5.22
CA SER A 25 -3.59 8.51 -4.71
C SER A 25 -3.66 9.93 -4.14
N CYS A 26 -2.84 10.22 -3.13
CA CYS A 26 -2.78 11.51 -2.48
C CYS A 26 -1.35 12.06 -2.54
N SER A 27 -1.18 13.23 -3.17
CA SER A 27 0.12 13.90 -3.28
C SER A 27 0.15 15.10 -2.35
N TYR A 28 1.05 15.11 -1.36
CA TYR A 28 1.16 16.21 -0.38
C TYR A 28 -0.21 16.64 0.20
N GLY A 29 -1.04 15.67 0.59
CA GLY A 29 -2.38 15.92 1.13
C GLY A 29 -3.47 16.22 0.10
N SER A 30 -3.14 16.35 -1.19
CA SER A 30 -4.09 16.58 -2.27
C SER A 30 -4.49 15.28 -2.95
N TRP A 31 -5.78 14.93 -2.86
CA TRP A 31 -6.35 13.74 -3.50
C TRP A 31 -6.50 13.94 -5.02
N GLY A 32 -6.18 12.89 -5.78
CA GLY A 32 -6.43 12.85 -7.21
C GLY A 32 -7.87 12.45 -7.57
N PRO A 33 -8.15 12.13 -8.84
CA PRO A 33 -9.44 11.61 -9.26
C PRO A 33 -9.69 10.21 -8.69
N GLU A 34 -10.90 9.97 -8.17
CA GLU A 34 -11.29 8.68 -7.60
C GLU A 34 -11.60 7.65 -8.71
N VAL A 35 -11.21 6.40 -8.47
CA VAL A 35 -11.63 5.22 -9.26
C VAL A 35 -12.57 4.40 -8.37
N ARG A 36 -13.75 4.05 -8.90
CA ARG A 36 -14.82 3.38 -8.14
C ARG A 36 -15.16 2.02 -8.72
N HIS A 37 -15.34 1.04 -7.85
CA HIS A 37 -15.81 -0.31 -8.19
C HIS A 37 -16.86 -0.77 -7.17
N HIS A 38 -17.62 -1.82 -7.51
CA HIS A 38 -18.50 -2.49 -6.55
C HIS A 38 -17.68 -3.15 -5.43
N ASN A 39 -18.14 -3.06 -4.19
CA ASN A 39 -17.50 -3.71 -3.04
C ASN A 39 -17.92 -5.19 -2.94
N PRO A 40 -17.00 -6.16 -3.15
CA PRO A 40 -17.32 -7.57 -3.04
C PRO A 40 -17.35 -8.09 -1.60
N LEU A 41 -16.99 -7.27 -0.61
CA LEU A 41 -16.94 -7.68 0.79
C LEU A 41 -18.27 -7.43 1.50
N HIS A 42 -18.60 -8.31 2.44
CA HIS A 42 -19.70 -8.12 3.39
C HIS A 42 -19.16 -8.05 4.82
N SER A 43 -19.90 -7.35 5.69
CA SER A 43 -19.53 -7.22 7.09
C SER A 43 -19.44 -8.59 7.76
N HIS A 44 -18.43 -8.77 8.62
CA HIS A 44 -18.17 -9.99 9.39
C HIS A 44 -17.71 -11.22 8.57
N GLU A 45 -17.44 -11.08 7.27
CA GLU A 45 -16.84 -12.15 6.48
C GLU A 45 -15.30 -12.04 6.44
N HIS A 46 -14.64 -13.19 6.35
CA HIS A 46 -13.21 -13.23 6.06
C HIS A 46 -12.94 -12.76 4.64
N PHE A 47 -11.78 -12.14 4.43
CA PHE A 47 -11.36 -11.74 3.10
C PHE A 47 -9.88 -11.96 2.89
N HIS A 48 -9.53 -12.15 1.61
CA HIS A 48 -8.17 -12.15 1.12
C HIS A 48 -8.02 -11.00 0.14
N LEU A 49 -7.14 -10.05 0.44
CA LEU A 49 -6.77 -8.97 -0.47
C LEU A 49 -5.36 -9.20 -0.99
N HIS A 50 -5.23 -9.33 -2.30
CA HIS A 50 -3.94 -9.34 -2.98
C HIS A 50 -3.77 -8.07 -3.81
N ILE A 51 -2.59 -7.46 -3.70
CA ILE A 51 -2.16 -6.33 -4.51
C ILE A 51 -0.91 -6.78 -5.26
N TYR A 52 -1.03 -7.03 -6.56
CA TYR A 52 0.09 -7.39 -7.40
C TYR A 52 0.66 -6.14 -8.05
N VAL A 53 1.97 -5.95 -7.93
CA VAL A 53 2.67 -4.89 -8.64
C VAL A 53 2.96 -5.36 -10.06
N ARG A 54 2.35 -4.72 -11.05
CA ARG A 54 2.66 -4.91 -12.48
C ARG A 54 3.53 -3.75 -12.97
N GLN A 55 4.03 -3.86 -14.19
CA GLN A 55 4.91 -2.85 -14.78
C GLN A 55 4.25 -1.46 -14.85
N CYS A 56 2.94 -1.38 -15.14
CA CYS A 56 2.25 -0.09 -15.36
C CYS A 56 1.08 0.17 -14.39
N HIS A 57 0.72 -0.80 -13.55
CA HIS A 57 -0.43 -0.71 -12.67
C HIS A 57 -0.32 -1.66 -11.47
N TYR A 58 -1.23 -1.52 -10.52
CA TYR A 58 -1.52 -2.52 -9.51
C TYR A 58 -2.72 -3.35 -9.94
N ASP A 59 -2.60 -4.68 -9.96
CA ASP A 59 -3.77 -5.56 -10.01
C ASP A 59 -4.25 -5.83 -8.60
N ILE A 60 -5.53 -5.61 -8.37
CA ILE A 60 -6.17 -5.77 -7.07
C ILE A 60 -7.15 -6.94 -7.19
N GLU A 61 -6.97 -7.92 -6.33
CA GLU A 61 -7.79 -9.13 -6.26
C GLU A 61 -8.36 -9.26 -4.86
N VAL A 62 -9.64 -9.62 -4.78
CA VAL A 62 -10.34 -9.90 -3.53
C VAL A 62 -10.95 -11.28 -3.60
N ASN A 63 -10.66 -12.13 -2.62
CA ASN A 63 -11.15 -13.50 -2.52
C ASN A 63 -10.90 -14.36 -3.78
N GLY A 64 -9.74 -14.18 -4.42
CA GLY A 64 -9.38 -14.91 -5.65
C GLY A 64 -9.97 -14.34 -6.94
N HIS A 65 -10.77 -13.26 -6.86
CA HIS A 65 -11.39 -12.62 -8.01
C HIS A 65 -10.79 -11.24 -8.28
N HIS A 66 -10.55 -10.94 -9.56
CA HIS A 66 -10.06 -9.63 -9.97
C HIS A 66 -11.10 -8.53 -9.63
N LEU A 67 -10.66 -7.50 -8.91
CA LEU A 67 -11.48 -6.34 -8.55
C LEU A 67 -11.20 -5.15 -9.49
N ALA A 68 -9.92 -4.81 -9.69
CA ALA A 68 -9.51 -3.65 -10.49
C ALA A 68 -8.04 -3.70 -10.91
N SER A 69 -7.71 -3.00 -12.00
CA SER A 69 -6.35 -2.61 -12.36
C SER A 69 -6.20 -1.09 -12.17
N PHE A 70 -5.37 -0.66 -11.21
CA PHE A 70 -5.14 0.75 -10.90
C PHE A 70 -3.81 1.21 -11.49
N ASN A 71 -3.84 2.03 -12.54
CA ASN A 71 -2.63 2.56 -13.17
C ASN A 71 -1.74 3.31 -12.18
N HIS A 72 -0.42 3.10 -12.30
CA HIS A 72 0.57 3.77 -11.47
C HIS A 72 0.47 5.29 -11.65
N ARG A 73 0.18 5.99 -10.56
CA ARG A 73 0.26 7.47 -10.50
C ARG A 73 1.58 7.97 -9.92
N PHE A 74 2.34 7.06 -9.31
CA PHE A 74 3.69 7.22 -8.80
C PHE A 74 4.50 5.98 -9.18
N PRO A 75 5.84 6.07 -9.25
CA PRO A 75 6.69 4.90 -9.39
C PRO A 75 6.37 3.86 -8.31
N ALA A 76 6.16 2.60 -8.69
CA ALA A 76 5.81 1.55 -7.74
C ALA A 76 6.96 1.25 -6.77
N GLU A 77 8.19 1.48 -7.22
CA GLU A 77 9.44 1.36 -6.47
C GLU A 77 9.53 2.38 -5.33
N SER A 78 8.73 3.45 -5.38
CA SER A 78 8.67 4.45 -4.31
C SER A 78 7.95 3.94 -3.05
N VAL A 79 7.19 2.84 -3.13
CA VAL A 79 6.40 2.34 -2.00
C VAL A 79 7.32 1.89 -0.86
N GLN A 80 7.14 2.51 0.30
CA GLN A 80 7.96 2.29 1.50
C GLN A 80 7.20 1.56 2.61
N ALA A 81 5.87 1.74 2.68
CA ALA A 81 5.08 1.15 3.75
C ALA A 81 3.65 0.79 3.32
N ILE A 82 3.05 -0.15 4.07
CA ILE A 82 1.62 -0.42 4.04
C ILE A 82 0.97 0.17 5.29
N GLY A 83 -0.10 0.93 5.11
CA GLY A 83 -0.97 1.39 6.18
C GLY A 83 -2.28 0.64 6.13
N LEU A 84 -2.72 0.10 7.26
CA LEU A 84 -4.01 -0.57 7.43
C LEU A 84 -4.79 0.21 8.49
N LYS A 85 -6.01 0.62 8.15
CA LYS A 85 -6.88 1.43 9.03
C LYS A 85 -8.34 1.11 8.73
N GLY A 86 -9.16 1.15 9.77
CA GLY A 86 -10.61 0.95 9.71
C GLY A 86 -11.04 -0.21 10.60
N ASP A 87 -12.30 -0.59 10.48
CA ASP A 87 -12.92 -1.68 11.24
C ASP A 87 -12.56 -3.03 10.60
N VAL A 88 -11.33 -3.46 10.83
CA VAL A 88 -10.76 -4.67 10.23
C VAL A 88 -9.96 -5.47 11.24
N TYR A 89 -10.16 -6.78 11.26
CA TYR A 89 -9.30 -7.72 11.97
C TYR A 89 -8.31 -8.34 10.99
N ILE A 90 -7.01 -8.15 11.24
CA ILE A 90 -5.95 -8.63 10.35
C ILE A 90 -5.32 -9.89 10.94
N GLU A 91 -5.56 -11.03 10.30
CA GLU A 91 -4.97 -12.30 10.70
C GLU A 91 -3.52 -12.44 10.21
N LYS A 92 -3.25 -12.02 8.97
CA LYS A 92 -1.95 -12.22 8.34
C LYS A 92 -1.68 -11.17 7.26
N VAL A 93 -0.44 -10.69 7.24
CA VAL A 93 0.11 -9.91 6.13
C VAL A 93 1.33 -10.66 5.61
N ASN A 94 1.45 -10.80 4.29
CA ASN A 94 2.57 -11.48 3.65
C ASN A 94 3.07 -10.69 2.45
N PHE A 95 4.38 -10.62 2.30
CA PHE A 95 5.07 -9.98 1.19
C PHE A 95 5.85 -11.06 0.44
N ARG A 96 5.80 -11.04 -0.90
CA ARG A 96 6.50 -11.99 -1.78
C ARG A 96 7.07 -11.26 -2.99
N GLY A 97 8.06 -11.88 -3.65
CA GLY A 97 8.65 -11.34 -4.88
C GLY A 97 9.63 -10.18 -4.64
N PHE A 98 9.97 -9.89 -3.39
CA PHE A 98 11.03 -8.94 -3.06
C PHE A 98 12.36 -9.67 -2.98
N HIS A 99 13.32 -9.28 -3.80
CA HIS A 99 14.71 -9.66 -3.62
C HIS A 99 15.29 -8.76 -2.53
N PHE A 100 15.20 -9.17 -1.28
CA PHE A 100 15.98 -8.53 -0.22
C PHE A 100 17.46 -8.82 -0.53
N HIS A 101 18.23 -7.82 -0.95
CA HIS A 101 19.67 -7.94 -1.07
C HIS A 101 20.21 -8.04 0.36
N ARG A 102 20.35 -9.28 0.84
CA ARG A 102 20.82 -9.57 2.20
C ARG A 102 22.31 -9.85 2.09
N ASP A 103 23.12 -8.80 2.05
CA ASP A 103 24.57 -8.94 2.10
C ASP A 103 25.02 -9.06 3.55
N TRP A 104 25.23 -10.30 4.01
CA TRP A 104 25.69 -10.58 5.38
C TRP A 104 27.12 -10.09 5.66
N ASN A 105 27.86 -9.66 4.62
CA ASN A 105 29.23 -9.14 4.71
C ASN A 105 29.32 -7.61 4.65
N GLY A 106 28.19 -6.89 4.54
CA GLY A 106 28.14 -5.42 4.58
C GLY A 106 27.46 -4.91 5.85
N THR A 107 27.68 -3.64 6.21
CA THR A 107 26.78 -2.95 7.14
C THR A 107 25.35 -3.09 6.61
N PRO A 108 24.43 -3.72 7.34
CA PRO A 108 23.09 -3.95 6.85
C PRO A 108 22.43 -2.61 6.51
N ASP A 109 22.23 -2.36 5.22
CA ASP A 109 21.39 -1.28 4.74
C ASP A 109 19.94 -1.72 4.94
N TYR A 110 19.39 -1.35 6.10
CA TYR A 110 18.01 -1.65 6.47
C TYR A 110 17.00 -0.79 5.71
N GLY A 111 17.35 -0.16 4.57
CA GLY A 111 16.51 0.72 3.77
C GLY A 111 15.05 0.28 3.57
N HIS A 112 14.78 -1.02 3.68
CA HIS A 112 13.43 -1.60 3.69
C HIS A 112 13.20 -2.70 4.74
N SER A 113 14.20 -3.01 5.57
CA SER A 113 14.18 -4.15 6.49
C SER A 113 13.94 -3.70 7.91
N GLY A 114 12.68 -3.47 8.24
CA GLY A 114 12.23 -3.36 9.62
C GLY A 114 11.68 -2.00 9.99
N TYR A 115 10.35 -1.89 9.92
CA TYR A 115 9.67 -1.06 10.91
C TYR A 115 8.29 -1.66 11.24
N GLY A 116 8.13 -2.00 12.51
CA GLY A 116 6.85 -2.35 13.12
C GLY A 116 6.21 -1.09 13.69
N GLY A 117 5.16 -0.61 13.04
CA GLY A 117 4.29 0.44 13.56
C GLY A 117 2.86 -0.06 13.60
N TYR A 118 2.48 -0.78 14.66
CA TYR A 118 1.08 -1.03 14.98
C TYR A 118 0.56 0.15 15.81
N GLY A 119 -0.53 0.79 15.38
CA GLY A 119 -1.39 1.56 16.30
C GLY A 119 -1.04 3.03 16.60
N THR A 120 -0.30 3.76 15.75
CA THR A 120 -0.26 5.23 15.88
C THR A 120 -1.47 5.87 15.20
N THR A 121 -2.10 6.85 15.85
CA THR A 121 -3.24 7.61 15.29
C THR A 121 -2.89 8.37 14.02
N ALA A 122 -1.59 8.61 13.78
CA ALA A 122 -1.03 9.19 12.56
C ALA A 122 0.18 8.38 12.08
N TYR A 123 0.27 8.15 10.77
CA TYR A 123 1.49 7.63 10.14
C TYR A 123 2.57 8.71 10.17
N MET A 124 3.66 8.46 10.89
CA MET A 124 4.88 9.25 10.76
C MET A 124 5.76 8.57 9.72
N PRO A 125 6.04 9.20 8.56
CA PRO A 125 6.90 8.60 7.56
C PRO A 125 8.30 8.38 8.14
N PRO A 126 8.97 7.26 7.80
CA PRO A 126 10.38 7.09 8.15
C PRO A 126 11.18 8.25 7.57
N ALA A 127 12.06 8.86 8.37
CA ALA A 127 13.01 9.84 7.88
C ALA A 127 14.13 9.09 7.14
N PHE A 128 14.20 9.24 5.81
CA PHE A 128 15.27 8.66 5.00
C PHE A 128 16.43 9.63 4.85
N SER A 129 17.65 9.10 4.91
CA SER A 129 18.84 9.89 4.60
C SER A 129 18.74 10.46 3.17
N PRO A 130 19.11 11.73 2.95
CA PRO A 130 19.03 12.36 1.63
C PRO A 130 19.74 11.64 0.49
N GLY A 131 20.70 10.75 0.79
CA GLY A 131 21.42 9.94 -0.19
C GLY A 131 20.91 8.51 -0.40
N HIS A 132 19.75 8.14 0.16
CA HIS A 132 19.26 6.75 0.03
C HIS A 132 18.73 6.45 -1.38
N HIS A 133 19.23 5.37 -1.98
CA HIS A 133 19.00 4.99 -3.39
C HIS A 133 17.53 4.76 -3.75
N PHE A 134 16.69 4.42 -2.77
CA PHE A 134 15.25 4.20 -2.94
C PHE A 134 14.39 5.38 -2.47
N ASN A 135 15.01 6.52 -2.15
CA ASN A 135 14.28 7.77 -1.94
C ASN A 135 13.88 8.33 -3.31
N ALA A 136 12.73 7.87 -3.82
CA ALA A 136 12.26 8.16 -5.18
C ALA A 136 11.75 9.60 -5.40
N TYR A 137 12.03 10.52 -4.47
CA TYR A 137 11.69 11.93 -4.60
C TYR A 137 12.94 12.80 -4.46
N TRP A 138 13.85 12.62 -5.43
CA TRP A 138 14.77 13.67 -5.89
C TRP A 138 14.58 13.83 -7.39
#